data_AF-A0A1N7GAA0-F1
#
_entry.id   AF-A0A1N7GAA0-F1
#
_cell.length_a   1.000
_cell.length_b   1.000
_cell.length_c   1.000
_cell.angle_alpha   90.00
_cell.angle_beta   90.00
_cell.angle_gamma   90.00
#
_symmetry.space_group_name_H-M   'P 1'
#
loop_
_entity.id
_entity.type
_entity.pdbx_description
1 polymer ?
#
loop_
_entity_poly.entity_id
_entity_poly.type
_entity_poly.pdbx_seq_one_letter_code
_entity_poly.pdbx_strand_id
1 'polypeptide(L)'
;MESLNPLLHSLTYMAGPSLAAIILNIAMCLAILKLSRHKLEPGHTPLIIALCFLGTILGVIAGGSATPLGQSLVTGILGIVATLLTYLLSKESAADWRNLMPFAMIALLVAAFAGLMIGGNYKAVRQSNEESMAQWQKYYEVVMLPICTKELELLLNHKALPENYISQCDQAKSIIEQ
;
A
#
# COMPACT_ATOMS: atom_id res chain seq x y z
N MET A 1 -15.18 -8.60 -22.39
CA MET A 1 -14.85 -9.10 -21.04
C MET A 1 -13.35 -8.97 -20.70
N GLU A 2 -12.49 -8.57 -21.63
CA GLU A 2 -11.03 -8.40 -21.38
C GLU A 2 -10.67 -7.18 -20.51
N SER A 3 -11.55 -6.17 -20.42
CA SER A 3 -11.29 -4.94 -19.65
C SER A 3 -11.26 -5.11 -18.13
N LEU A 4 -11.75 -6.23 -17.58
CA LEU A 4 -11.76 -6.49 -16.13
C LEU A 4 -10.49 -7.22 -15.63
N ASN A 5 -9.73 -7.82 -16.54
CA ASN A 5 -8.54 -8.58 -16.18
C ASN A 5 -7.44 -7.74 -15.46
N PRO A 6 -7.12 -6.50 -15.89
CA PRO A 6 -6.13 -5.69 -15.17
C PRO A 6 -6.61 -5.26 -13.78
N LEU A 7 -7.92 -5.04 -13.61
CA LEU A 7 -8.52 -4.73 -12.32
C LEU A 7 -8.41 -5.92 -11.36
N LEU A 8 -8.76 -7.13 -11.82
CA LEU A 8 -8.63 -8.36 -11.04
C LEU A 8 -7.18 -8.62 -10.62
N HIS A 9 -6.23 -8.46 -11.53
CA HIS A 9 -4.81 -8.68 -11.25
C HIS A 9 -4.26 -7.68 -10.22
N SER A 10 -4.65 -6.40 -10.33
CA SER A 10 -4.30 -5.36 -9.36
C SER A 10 -4.92 -5.63 -7.99
N LEU A 11 -6.18 -6.04 -7.96
CA LEU A 11 -6.90 -6.35 -6.73
C LEU A 11 -6.28 -7.52 -6.00
N THR A 12 -5.87 -8.58 -6.70
CA THR A 12 -5.16 -9.72 -6.08
C THR A 12 -3.79 -9.32 -5.52
N TYR A 13 -3.05 -8.46 -6.22
CA TYR A 13 -1.72 -8.03 -5.78
C TYR A 13 -1.77 -7.14 -4.52
N MET A 14 -2.86 -6.41 -4.32
CA MET A 14 -3.07 -5.60 -3.11
C MET A 14 -3.79 -6.36 -1.98
N ALA A 15 -4.81 -7.14 -2.32
CA ALA A 15 -5.62 -7.86 -1.35
C ALA A 15 -4.84 -9.03 -0.72
N GLY A 16 -3.99 -9.71 -1.48
CA GLY A 16 -3.15 -10.81 -0.99
C GLY A 16 -2.31 -10.43 0.23
N PRO A 17 -1.40 -9.44 0.14
CA PRO A 17 -0.55 -9.06 1.26
C PRO A 17 -1.33 -8.45 2.43
N SER A 18 -2.42 -7.73 2.18
CA SER A 18 -3.26 -7.17 3.26
C SER A 18 -4.00 -8.27 4.03
N LEU A 19 -4.56 -9.27 3.34
CA LEU A 19 -5.16 -10.45 3.98
C LEU A 19 -4.11 -11.28 4.73
N ALA A 20 -2.93 -11.49 4.14
CA ALA A 20 -1.83 -12.18 4.80
C ALA A 20 -1.41 -11.46 6.10
N ALA A 21 -1.40 -10.12 6.09
CA ALA A 21 -1.12 -9.30 7.27
C ALA A 21 -2.18 -9.48 8.36
N ILE A 22 -3.46 -9.47 7.97
CA ILE A 22 -4.57 -9.66 8.92
C ILE A 22 -4.47 -11.06 9.55
N ILE A 23 -4.21 -12.10 8.74
CA ILE A 23 -4.02 -13.47 9.22
C ILE A 23 -2.82 -13.56 10.17
N LEU A 24 -1.69 -12.95 9.80
CA LEU A 24 -0.49 -12.94 10.63
C LEU A 24 -0.74 -12.24 11.97
N ASN A 25 -1.45 -11.10 11.96
CA ASN A 25 -1.80 -10.36 13.17
C ASN A 25 -2.78 -11.14 14.06
N ILE A 26 -3.78 -11.80 13.49
CA ILE A 26 -4.69 -12.68 14.23
C ILE A 26 -3.91 -13.84 14.85
N ALA A 27 -3.04 -14.50 14.07
CA ALA A 27 -2.21 -15.59 14.56
C ALA A 27 -1.27 -15.15 15.69
N MET A 28 -0.67 -13.96 15.55
CA MET A 28 0.20 -13.40 16.58
C MET A 28 -0.57 -13.01 17.85
N CYS A 29 -1.76 -12.42 17.71
CA CYS A 29 -2.67 -12.19 18.83
C CYS A 29 -3.00 -13.50 19.55
N LEU A 30 -3.43 -14.53 18.80
CA LEU A 30 -3.75 -15.84 19.38
C LEU A 30 -2.53 -16.48 20.05
N ALA A 31 -1.34 -16.31 19.49
CA ALA A 31 -0.09 -16.79 20.08
C ALA A 31 0.21 -16.08 21.41
N ILE A 32 0.11 -14.74 21.46
CA ILE A 32 0.29 -13.97 22.70
C ILE A 32 -0.73 -14.39 23.76
N LEU A 33 -2.00 -14.57 23.37
CA LEU A 33 -3.07 -15.03 24.25
C LEU A 33 -2.80 -16.43 24.80
N LYS A 34 -2.28 -17.35 23.96
CA LYS A 34 -1.90 -18.72 24.40
C LYS A 34 -0.67 -18.73 25.30
N LEU A 35 0.31 -17.85 25.04
CA LEU A 35 1.55 -17.78 25.81
C LEU A 35 1.33 -17.09 27.17
N SER A 36 0.35 -16.19 27.26
CA SER A 36 -0.04 -15.56 28.50
C SER A 36 -0.61 -16.61 29.46
N ARG A 37 0.09 -16.82 30.59
CA ARG A 37 -0.41 -17.68 31.68
C ARG A 37 -1.57 -17.05 32.46
N HIS A 38 -1.93 -15.81 32.17
CA HIS A 38 -3.03 -15.13 32.85
C HIS A 38 -4.37 -15.49 32.24
N LYS A 39 -5.32 -15.90 33.10
CA LYS A 39 -6.71 -16.09 32.70
C LYS A 39 -7.28 -14.72 32.34
N LEU A 40 -7.48 -14.50 31.05
CA LEU A 40 -8.09 -13.29 30.55
C LEU A 40 -9.58 -13.32 30.82
N GLU A 41 -10.11 -12.24 31.38
CA GLU A 41 -11.54 -12.08 31.52
C GLU A 41 -12.21 -11.90 30.14
N PRO A 42 -13.42 -12.43 29.95
CA PRO A 42 -14.19 -12.29 28.73
C PRO A 42 -14.57 -10.82 28.52
N GLY A 43 -13.74 -10.10 27.78
CA GLY A 43 -13.88 -8.66 27.53
C GLY A 43 -12.58 -7.99 27.10
N HIS A 44 -11.44 -8.57 27.47
CA HIS A 44 -10.10 -8.04 27.14
C HIS A 44 -9.68 -8.33 25.69
N THR A 45 -10.08 -9.48 25.15
CA THR A 45 -9.76 -9.93 23.79
C THR A 45 -10.17 -8.95 22.68
N PRO A 46 -11.43 -8.42 22.64
CA PRO A 46 -11.84 -7.52 21.56
C PRO A 46 -11.05 -6.21 21.53
N LEU A 47 -10.59 -5.71 22.69
CA LEU A 47 -9.78 -4.50 22.76
C LEU A 47 -8.40 -4.71 22.12
N ILE A 48 -7.73 -5.83 22.43
CA ILE A 48 -6.43 -6.16 21.82
C ILE A 48 -6.59 -6.28 20.31
N ILE A 49 -7.64 -6.97 19.85
CA ILE A 49 -7.93 -7.11 18.42
C ILE A 49 -8.13 -5.74 17.76
N ALA A 50 -8.92 -4.85 18.37
CA ALA A 50 -9.14 -3.51 17.85
C ALA A 50 -7.84 -2.69 17.75
N LEU A 51 -6.98 -2.77 18.76
CA LEU A 51 -5.68 -2.09 18.75
C LEU A 51 -4.72 -2.67 17.72
N CYS A 52 -4.74 -3.97 17.47
CA CYS A 52 -3.97 -4.60 16.38
C CYS A 52 -4.45 -4.14 15.00
N PHE A 53 -5.77 -4.12 14.77
CA PHE A 53 -6.33 -3.61 13.52
C PHE A 53 -5.94 -2.15 13.31
N LEU A 54 -6.09 -1.32 14.34
CA LEU A 54 -5.73 0.08 14.30
C LEU A 54 -4.23 0.26 14.01
N GLY A 55 -3.36 -0.48 14.71
CA GLY A 55 -1.91 -0.49 14.45
C GLY A 55 -1.59 -0.85 13.00
N THR A 56 -2.18 -1.93 12.49
CA THR A 56 -1.97 -2.39 11.10
C THR A 56 -2.36 -1.32 10.09
N ILE A 57 -3.56 -0.74 10.22
CA ILE A 57 -4.07 0.29 9.31
C ILE A 57 -3.15 1.51 9.33
N LEU A 58 -2.78 2.00 10.52
CA LEU A 58 -1.87 3.14 10.66
C LEU A 58 -0.49 2.84 10.08
N GLY A 59 0.03 1.63 10.31
CA GLY A 59 1.31 1.18 9.75
C GLY A 59 1.29 1.18 8.22
N VAL A 60 0.25 0.59 7.61
CA VAL A 60 0.10 0.55 6.14
C VAL A 60 0.02 1.95 5.56
N ILE A 61 -0.78 2.84 6.17
CA ILE A 61 -0.90 4.24 5.73
C ILE A 61 0.46 4.95 5.84
N ALA A 62 1.16 4.78 6.96
CA ALA A 62 2.47 5.39 7.19
C ALA A 62 3.53 4.91 6.18
N GLY A 63 3.60 3.60 5.95
CA GLY A 63 4.56 3.00 5.02
C GLY A 63 4.24 3.31 3.56
N GLY A 64 2.95 3.33 3.20
CA GLY A 64 2.49 3.55 1.82
C GLY A 64 2.46 5.01 1.40
N SER A 65 2.44 5.95 2.35
CA SER A 65 2.40 7.37 2.03
C SER A 65 3.76 7.89 1.55
N ALA A 66 3.76 8.56 0.40
CA ALA A 66 4.86 9.39 -0.04
C ALA A 66 4.73 10.84 0.45
N THR A 67 3.55 11.24 0.94
CA THR A 67 3.27 12.62 1.31
C THR A 67 3.52 12.88 2.80
N PRO A 68 4.06 14.08 3.14
CA PRO A 68 4.28 14.47 4.53
C PRO A 68 2.97 14.57 5.34
N LEU A 69 1.84 14.81 4.66
CA LEU A 69 0.52 14.85 5.27
C LEU A 69 0.10 13.49 5.87
N GLY A 70 0.43 12.38 5.19
CA GLY A 70 0.12 11.05 5.71
C GLY A 70 0.89 10.75 7.01
N GLN A 71 2.14 11.21 7.10
CA GLN A 71 2.97 11.02 8.29
C GLN A 71 2.44 11.84 9.47
N SER A 72 2.12 13.12 9.27
CA SER A 72 1.59 13.98 10.34
C SER A 72 0.25 13.47 10.87
N LEU A 73 -0.63 12.97 10.00
CA LEU A 73 -1.90 12.37 10.38
C LEU A 73 -1.69 11.12 11.26
N VAL A 74 -0.78 10.22 10.86
CA VAL A 74 -0.47 9.02 11.65
C VAL A 74 0.10 9.39 13.02
N THR A 75 1.02 10.35 13.08
CA THR A 75 1.56 10.85 14.36
C THR A 75 0.47 11.45 15.24
N GLY A 76 -0.46 12.23 14.67
CA GLY A 76 -1.59 12.79 15.40
C GLY A 76 -2.50 11.71 15.99
N ILE A 77 -2.85 10.69 15.21
CA ILE A 77 -3.69 9.58 15.68
C ILE A 77 -2.97 8.79 16.78
N LEU A 78 -1.67 8.51 16.63
CA LEU A 78 -0.88 7.85 17.67
C LEU A 78 -0.85 8.68 18.97
N GLY A 79 -0.75 10.01 18.87
CA GLY A 79 -0.84 10.91 20.03
C GLY A 79 -2.19 10.81 20.74
N ILE A 80 -3.30 10.77 19.99
CA ILE A 80 -4.65 10.58 20.54
C ILE A 80 -4.76 9.22 21.25
N VAL A 81 -4.30 8.15 20.60
CA VAL A 81 -4.33 6.78 21.16
C VAL A 81 -3.47 6.69 22.42
N ALA A 82 -2.27 7.28 22.42
CA ALA A 82 -1.39 7.31 23.59
C ALA A 82 -2.04 8.08 24.75
N THR A 83 -2.68 9.21 24.46
CA THR A 83 -3.40 10.02 25.46
C THR A 83 -4.58 9.23 26.04
N LEU A 84 -5.34 8.54 25.18
CA LEU A 84 -6.47 7.70 25.59
C LEU A 84 -6.01 6.53 26.47
N LEU A 85 -4.92 5.85 26.10
CA LEU A 85 -4.33 4.78 26.90
C LEU A 85 -3.84 5.30 28.25
N THR A 86 -3.18 6.46 28.27
CA THR A 86 -2.74 7.11 29.51
C THR A 86 -3.92 7.46 30.42
N TYR A 87 -4.99 8.01 29.84
CA TYR A 87 -6.23 8.32 30.55
C TYR A 87 -6.90 7.07 31.13
N LEU A 88 -6.94 5.96 30.37
CA LEU A 88 -7.46 4.68 30.86
C LEU A 88 -6.61 4.13 32.02
N LEU A 89 -5.28 4.29 31.96
CA LEU A 89 -4.36 3.82 33.00
C LEU A 89 -4.44 4.65 34.29
N SER A 90 -4.79 5.95 34.18
CA SER A 90 -4.90 6.85 35.34
C SER A 90 -6.17 6.64 36.14
N LYS A 91 -7.20 6.00 35.58
CA LYS A 91 -8.47 5.77 36.25
C LYS A 91 -8.38 4.54 37.17
N GLU A 92 -8.64 4.71 38.47
CA GLU A 92 -8.55 3.61 39.47
C GLU A 92 -9.48 2.43 39.17
N SER A 93 -10.59 2.65 38.45
CA SER A 93 -11.50 1.59 38.01
C SER A 93 -10.89 0.61 37.00
N ALA A 94 -9.65 0.83 36.57
CA ALA A 94 -8.94 0.02 35.58
C ALA A 94 -7.73 -0.73 36.17
N ALA A 95 -7.73 -1.00 37.48
CA ALA A 95 -6.63 -1.73 38.13
C ALA A 95 -6.33 -3.08 37.42
N ASP A 96 -7.35 -3.81 37.01
CA ASP A 96 -7.21 -5.08 36.29
C ASP A 96 -6.65 -4.92 34.86
N TRP A 97 -6.83 -3.74 34.26
CA TRP A 97 -6.35 -3.42 32.93
C TRP A 97 -4.86 -3.11 32.88
N ARG A 98 -4.24 -2.77 34.02
CA ARG A 98 -2.80 -2.45 34.09
C ARG A 98 -1.93 -3.63 33.68
N ASN A 99 -2.33 -4.85 34.03
CA ASN A 99 -1.61 -6.06 33.63
C ASN A 99 -1.80 -6.38 32.14
N LEU A 100 -2.91 -5.94 31.54
CA LEU A 100 -3.23 -6.19 30.12
C LEU A 100 -2.58 -5.18 29.18
N MET A 101 -2.51 -3.91 29.60
CA MET A 101 -2.06 -2.81 28.76
C MET A 101 -0.69 -3.02 28.09
N PRO A 102 0.36 -3.56 28.74
CA PRO A 102 1.63 -3.83 28.06
C PRO A 102 1.49 -4.82 26.90
N PHE A 103 0.64 -5.86 27.05
CA PHE A 103 0.38 -6.81 25.95
C PHE A 103 -0.33 -6.13 24.78
N ALA A 104 -1.32 -5.27 25.07
CA ALA A 104 -2.03 -4.52 24.04
C ALA A 104 -1.11 -3.53 23.30
N MET A 105 -0.20 -2.87 24.01
CA MET A 105 0.81 -1.98 23.40
C MET A 105 1.80 -2.76 22.53
N ILE A 106 2.31 -3.90 23.00
CA ILE A 106 3.20 -4.75 22.20
C ILE A 106 2.49 -5.23 20.95
N ALA A 107 1.24 -5.69 21.08
CA ALA A 107 0.45 -6.17 19.95
C ALA A 107 0.20 -5.05 18.92
N LEU A 108 -0.14 -3.84 19.38
CA LEU A 108 -0.27 -2.65 18.52
C LEU A 108 1.05 -2.30 17.82
N LEU A 109 2.18 -2.32 18.53
CA LEU A 109 3.50 -2.01 17.97
C LEU A 109 3.91 -3.01 16.88
N VAL A 110 3.74 -4.31 17.14
CA VAL A 110 4.09 -5.33 16.15
C VAL A 110 3.15 -5.25 14.94
N ALA A 111 1.86 -5.05 15.17
CA ALA A 111 0.89 -4.88 14.10
C ALA A 111 1.19 -3.64 13.24
N ALA A 112 1.58 -2.53 13.87
CA ALA A 112 2.01 -1.33 13.17
C ALA A 112 3.29 -1.55 12.36
N PHE A 113 4.27 -2.26 12.92
CA PHE A 113 5.50 -2.60 12.20
C PHE A 113 5.22 -3.49 10.98
N ALA A 114 4.40 -4.52 11.14
CA ALA A 114 3.97 -5.38 10.03
C ALA A 114 3.25 -4.56 8.94
N GLY A 115 2.31 -3.69 9.33
CA GLY A 115 1.64 -2.77 8.40
C GLY A 115 2.61 -1.85 7.67
N LEU A 116 3.61 -1.31 8.37
CA LEU A 116 4.63 -0.43 7.79
C LEU A 116 5.47 -1.14 6.72
N MET A 117 5.89 -2.38 6.97
CA MET A 117 6.62 -3.18 5.99
C MET A 117 5.79 -3.41 4.72
N ILE A 118 4.49 -3.66 4.85
CA ILE A 118 3.58 -3.85 3.71
C ILE A 118 3.39 -2.55 2.93
N GLY A 119 3.10 -1.46 3.64
CA GLY A 119 2.96 -0.14 3.02
C GLY A 119 4.24 0.29 2.30
N GLY A 120 5.40 0.07 2.92
CA GLY A 120 6.70 0.38 2.33
C GLY A 120 7.01 -0.42 1.07
N ASN A 121 6.69 -1.72 1.07
CA ASN A 121 6.84 -2.55 -0.13
C ASN A 121 5.90 -2.09 -1.25
N TYR A 122 4.65 -1.76 -0.91
CA TYR A 122 3.71 -1.20 -1.88
C TYR A 122 4.22 0.11 -2.50
N LYS A 123 4.76 1.00 -1.67
CA LYS A 123 5.38 2.25 -2.13
C LYS A 123 6.56 1.99 -3.07
N ALA A 124 7.42 1.01 -2.76
CA ALA A 124 8.57 0.67 -3.59
C ALA A 124 8.14 0.17 -4.99
N VAL A 125 7.16 -0.73 -5.04
CA VAL A 125 6.60 -1.22 -6.32
C VAL A 125 5.98 -0.09 -7.12
N ARG A 126 5.19 0.77 -6.46
CA ARG A 126 4.57 1.93 -7.10
C ARG A 126 5.62 2.87 -7.69
N GLN A 127 6.67 3.19 -6.94
CA GLN A 127 7.73 4.09 -7.39
C GLN A 127 8.49 3.50 -8.59
N SER A 128 8.79 2.19 -8.57
CA SER A 128 9.41 1.51 -9.72
C SER A 128 8.53 1.56 -10.97
N ASN A 129 7.21 1.46 -10.82
CA ASN A 129 6.28 1.58 -11.94
C ASN A 129 6.20 3.03 -12.47
N GLU A 130 6.17 4.01 -11.58
CA GLU A 130 6.19 5.44 -11.95
C GLU A 130 7.48 5.80 -12.71
N GLU A 131 8.63 5.29 -12.27
CA GLU A 131 9.92 5.48 -12.94
C GLU A 131 9.93 4.82 -14.33
N SER A 132 9.42 3.60 -14.45
CA SER A 132 9.29 2.91 -15.75
C SER A 132 8.37 3.66 -16.70
N MET A 133 7.20 4.11 -16.23
CA MET A 133 6.28 4.92 -17.03
C MET A 133 6.92 6.23 -17.49
N ALA A 134 7.65 6.92 -16.61
CA ALA A 134 8.36 8.15 -16.98
C ALA A 134 9.44 7.91 -18.06
N GLN A 135 10.15 6.78 -17.98
CA GLN A 135 11.11 6.39 -19.02
C GLN A 135 10.43 6.11 -20.36
N TRP A 136 9.33 5.36 -20.36
CA TRP A 136 8.55 5.08 -21.56
C TRP A 136 7.95 6.34 -22.17
N GLN A 137 7.44 7.25 -21.35
CA GLN A 137 6.93 8.54 -21.81
C GLN A 137 8.04 9.38 -22.46
N LYS A 138 9.22 9.46 -21.82
CA LYS A 138 10.37 10.16 -22.38
C LYS A 138 10.84 9.55 -23.71
N TYR A 139 10.86 8.22 -23.80
CA TYR A 139 11.19 7.52 -25.05
C TYR A 139 10.17 7.85 -26.15
N TYR A 140 8.88 7.83 -25.82
CA TYR A 140 7.82 8.17 -26.75
C TYR A 140 7.93 9.62 -27.25
N GLU A 141 8.14 10.56 -26.34
CA GLU A 141 8.26 11.99 -26.67
C GLU A 141 9.50 12.32 -27.50
N VAL A 142 10.65 11.74 -27.16
CA VAL A 142 11.94 12.09 -27.78
C VAL A 142 12.25 11.27 -29.03
N VAL A 143 11.74 10.04 -29.14
CA VAL A 143 12.10 9.11 -30.22
C VAL A 143 10.90 8.84 -31.13
N MET A 144 9.78 8.36 -30.58
CA MET A 144 8.64 7.93 -31.39
C MET A 144 7.94 9.09 -32.11
N LEU A 145 7.60 10.16 -31.38
CA LEU A 145 6.93 11.33 -31.95
C LEU A 145 7.68 11.94 -33.14
N PRO A 146 8.99 12.27 -33.05
CA PRO A 146 9.70 12.87 -34.18
C PRO A 146 9.87 11.93 -35.37
N ILE A 147 9.94 10.62 -35.14
CA ILE A 147 9.95 9.63 -36.23
C ILE A 147 8.59 9.66 -36.95
N CYS A 148 7.49 9.64 -36.21
CA CYS A 148 6.15 9.67 -36.79
C CYS A 148 5.82 10.99 -37.49
N THR A 149 6.26 12.12 -36.96
CA THR A 149 6.04 13.42 -37.65
C THR A 149 6.81 13.49 -38.97
N LYS A 150 8.04 12.97 -39.03
CA LYS A 150 8.82 12.88 -40.26
C LYS A 150 8.20 11.92 -41.29
N GLU A 151 7.71 10.78 -40.84
CA GLU A 151 7.00 9.82 -41.70
C GLU A 151 5.76 10.47 -42.32
N LEU A 152 4.96 11.16 -41.52
CA LEU A 152 3.80 11.91 -41.99
C LEU A 152 4.19 13.01 -42.99
N GLU A 153 5.29 13.73 -42.74
CA GLU A 153 5.80 14.76 -43.66
C GLU A 153 6.22 14.18 -45.02
N LEU A 154 6.87 13.00 -45.03
CA LEU A 154 7.23 12.32 -46.28
C LEU A 154 6.01 11.89 -47.08
N LEU A 155 4.99 11.35 -46.39
CA LEU A 155 3.73 10.93 -47.00
C LEU A 155 2.97 12.13 -47.59
N LEU A 156 2.88 13.25 -46.88
CA LEU A 156 2.25 14.47 -47.37
C LEU A 156 2.96 15.02 -48.63
N ASN A 157 4.28 14.89 -48.69
CA ASN A 157 5.08 15.29 -49.84
C ASN A 157 5.10 14.27 -50.99
N HIS A 158 4.28 13.21 -50.91
CA HIS A 158 4.20 12.14 -51.93
C HIS A 158 5.54 11.44 -52.19
N LYS A 159 6.43 11.40 -51.18
CA LYS A 159 7.70 10.67 -51.24
C LYS A 159 7.51 9.25 -50.72
N ALA A 160 8.06 8.27 -51.43
CA ALA A 160 8.06 6.89 -50.97
C ALA A 160 8.93 6.73 -49.72
N LEU A 161 8.45 5.93 -48.77
CA LEU A 161 9.25 5.50 -47.62
C LEU A 161 10.36 4.54 -48.08
N PRO A 162 11.49 4.47 -47.35
CA PRO A 162 12.54 3.50 -47.67
C PRO A 162 11.98 2.07 -47.65
N GLU A 163 12.38 1.22 -48.61
CA GLU A 163 11.83 -0.14 -48.77
C GLU A 163 12.00 -1.04 -47.52
N ASN A 164 12.97 -0.73 -46.64
CA ASN A 164 13.24 -1.49 -45.41
C ASN A 164 12.72 -0.80 -44.13
N TYR A 165 11.94 0.27 -44.25
CA TYR A 165 11.44 1.01 -43.10
C TYR A 165 10.16 0.37 -42.55
N ILE A 166 10.21 -0.03 -41.27
CA ILE A 166 9.04 -0.55 -40.55
C ILE A 166 8.40 0.63 -39.83
N SER A 167 7.18 0.99 -40.22
CA SER A 167 6.43 2.05 -39.54
C SER A 167 6.20 1.66 -38.08
N GLN A 168 6.65 2.50 -37.17
CA GLN A 168 6.36 2.35 -35.74
C GLN A 168 5.08 3.09 -35.34
N CYS A 169 4.48 3.85 -36.26
CA CYS A 169 3.32 4.69 -35.99
C CYS A 169 2.00 3.90 -35.97
N ASP A 170 1.92 2.77 -36.69
CA ASP A 170 0.74 1.89 -36.67
C ASP A 170 0.52 1.24 -35.30
N GLN A 171 1.60 0.92 -34.58
CA GLN A 171 1.50 0.39 -33.21
C GLN A 171 0.93 1.45 -32.25
N ALA A 172 1.32 2.73 -32.40
CA ALA A 172 0.75 3.81 -31.59
C ALA A 172 -0.75 4.00 -31.86
N LYS A 173 -1.20 3.82 -33.11
CA LYS A 173 -2.62 3.91 -33.48
C LYS A 173 -3.47 2.84 -32.80
N SER A 174 -2.95 1.60 -32.70
CA SER A 174 -3.65 0.50 -32.02
C SER A 174 -3.77 0.66 -30.50
N ILE A 175 -2.87 1.44 -29.86
CA ILE A 175 -2.91 1.72 -28.42
C ILE A 175 -3.91 2.85 -28.11
N ILE A 176 -4.16 3.76 -29.05
CA ILE A 176 -5.11 4.88 -28.88
C ILE A 176 -6.55 4.45 -29.16
N GLU A 177 -6.77 3.42 -29.99
CA GLU A 177 -8.10 2.90 -30.33
C GLU A 177 -8.63 1.81 -29.36
N GLN A 178 -7.87 1.47 -28.30
CA GLN A 178 -8.30 0.60 -27.19
C GLN A 178 -8.75 1.38 -25.96
#